data_AF-A0A2E3MM76-F1
#
_entry.id   AF-A0A2E3MM76-F1
#
_cell.length_a   1.000
_cell.length_b   1.000
_cell.length_c   1.000
_cell.angle_alpha   90.00
_cell.angle_beta   90.00
_cell.angle_gamma   90.00
#
_symmetry.space_group_name_H-M   'P 1'
#
loop_
_entity.id
_entity.type
_entity.pdbx_description
1 polymer ?
#
loop_
_entity_poly.entity_id
_entity_poly.type
_entity_poly.pdbx_seq_one_letter_code
_entity_poly.pdbx_strand_id
1 'polypeptide(L)'
;MDVSRLLDLVFEGSPMIHHSCDRCKRMIDPDDQLRYVVKIEACAAMEPVEMDEPDDDRDHLLEVQEILERLDDEATEAISDDVYQKRRYDLCAECYQQFRRNPLGREVPAQLGFSSN
;
A
#
# COMPACT_ATOMS: atom_id res chain seq x y z
N MET A 1 29.38 -12.80 -41.11
CA MET A 1 28.76 -11.70 -40.34
C MET A 1 27.99 -12.38 -39.22
N ASP A 2 28.46 -12.19 -37.98
CA ASP A 2 28.14 -13.04 -36.83
C ASP A 2 26.78 -12.64 -36.22
N VAL A 3 25.81 -13.56 -36.23
CA VAL A 3 24.43 -13.32 -35.77
C VAL A 3 24.39 -13.06 -34.25
N SER A 4 25.38 -13.57 -33.51
CA SER A 4 25.54 -13.32 -32.07
C SER A 4 25.69 -11.84 -31.72
N ARG A 5 26.37 -11.05 -32.57
CA ARG A 5 26.53 -9.59 -32.35
C ARG A 5 25.25 -8.79 -32.59
N LEU A 6 24.27 -9.37 -33.29
CA LEU A 6 22.99 -8.72 -33.59
C LEU A 6 21.99 -8.87 -32.43
N LEU A 7 22.13 -9.91 -31.62
CA LEU A 7 21.38 -10.06 -30.36
C LEU A 7 21.91 -9.10 -29.27
N ASP A 8 23.21 -8.83 -29.25
CA ASP A 8 23.82 -7.88 -28.32
C ASP A 8 23.37 -6.43 -28.58
N LEU A 9 23.13 -6.04 -29.85
CA LEU A 9 22.74 -4.67 -30.25
C LEU A 9 21.24 -4.37 -30.11
N VAL A 10 20.37 -5.38 -29.99
CA VAL A 10 18.92 -5.17 -29.79
C VAL A 10 18.60 -4.97 -28.30
N PHE A 11 19.49 -5.40 -27.40
CA PHE A 11 19.36 -5.25 -25.95
C PHE A 11 20.06 -3.98 -25.39
N GLU A 12 20.65 -3.14 -26.24
CA GLU A 12 21.24 -1.86 -25.82
C GLU A 12 20.20 -0.73 -25.94
N GLY A 13 19.50 -0.46 -24.82
CA GLY A 13 18.94 0.87 -24.60
C GLY A 13 17.42 1.01 -24.53
N SER A 14 16.68 -0.05 -24.18
CA SER A 14 15.43 0.22 -23.44
C SER A 14 15.84 0.71 -22.05
N PRO A 15 15.31 1.83 -21.54
CA PRO A 15 15.59 2.25 -20.17
C PRO A 15 15.08 1.15 -19.25
N MET A 16 15.98 0.27 -18.81
CA MET A 16 15.68 -0.72 -17.80
C MET A 16 15.20 0.06 -16.58
N ILE A 17 13.91 -0.02 -16.29
CA ILE A 17 13.33 0.66 -15.14
C ILE A 17 13.82 -0.13 -13.94
N HIS A 18 14.88 0.38 -13.30
CA HIS A 18 15.43 -0.23 -12.11
C HIS A 18 14.48 0.02 -10.94
N HIS A 19 14.09 -1.03 -10.23
CA HIS A 19 13.25 -0.92 -9.03
C HIS A 19 14.12 -1.03 -7.79
N SER A 20 13.79 -0.31 -6.73
CA SER A 20 14.48 -0.43 -5.45
C SER A 20 13.56 -1.06 -4.41
N CYS A 21 14.14 -1.89 -3.55
CA CYS A 21 13.41 -2.48 -2.43
C CYS A 21 13.19 -1.42 -1.35
N ASP A 22 11.95 -1.16 -0.96
CA ASP A 22 11.61 -0.15 0.05
C ASP A 22 12.17 -0.45 1.44
N ARG A 23 12.45 -1.72 1.74
CA ARG A 23 12.98 -2.16 3.04
C ARG A 23 14.49 -2.10 3.14
N CYS A 24 15.22 -2.77 2.26
CA CYS A 24 16.69 -2.83 2.31
C CYS A 24 17.38 -1.80 1.41
N LYS A 25 16.61 -1.04 0.62
CA LYS A 25 17.07 -0.03 -0.34
C LYS A 25 18.00 -0.55 -1.46
N ARG A 26 18.15 -1.87 -1.58
CA ARG A 26 18.90 -2.51 -2.68
C ARG A 26 18.12 -2.42 -3.99
N MET A 27 18.83 -2.31 -5.11
CA MET A 27 18.21 -2.43 -6.43
C MET A 27 17.74 -3.88 -6.66
N ILE A 28 16.56 -4.01 -7.25
CA ILE A 28 15.95 -5.25 -7.70
C ILE A 28 16.19 -5.30 -9.20
N ASP A 29 17.11 -6.17 -9.60
CA ASP A 29 17.37 -6.45 -10.99
C ASP A 29 16.18 -7.27 -11.57
N PRO A 30 15.47 -6.75 -12.59
CA PRO A 30 14.33 -7.44 -13.18
C PRO A 30 14.70 -8.74 -13.90
N ASP A 31 15.96 -8.91 -14.30
CA ASP A 31 16.42 -10.09 -15.04
C ASP A 31 16.85 -11.24 -14.10
N ASP A 32 17.35 -10.91 -12.91
CA ASP A 32 17.85 -11.90 -11.92
C ASP A 32 16.85 -12.17 -10.78
N GLN A 33 15.98 -11.22 -10.43
CA GLN A 33 15.20 -11.28 -9.19
C GLN A 33 13.72 -10.92 -9.37
N LEU A 34 12.85 -11.70 -8.72
CA LEU A 34 11.42 -11.41 -8.64
C LEU A 34 11.15 -10.17 -7.78
N ARG A 35 10.46 -9.19 -8.38
CA ARG A 35 9.91 -8.01 -7.71
C ARG A 35 8.53 -8.31 -7.13
N TYR A 36 8.37 -8.09 -5.82
CA TYR A 36 7.09 -8.22 -5.13
C TYR A 36 6.50 -6.85 -4.84
N VAL A 37 5.26 -6.62 -5.29
CA VAL A 37 4.51 -5.40 -5.00
C VAL A 37 3.52 -5.67 -3.88
N VAL A 38 3.71 -5.04 -2.72
CA VAL A 38 2.80 -5.12 -1.57
C VAL A 38 1.91 -3.89 -1.56
N LYS A 39 0.60 -4.08 -1.57
CA LYS A 39 -0.39 -3.02 -1.42
C LYS A 39 -1.06 -3.19 -0.07
N ILE A 40 -1.00 -2.16 0.78
CA ILE A 40 -1.63 -2.13 2.10
C ILE A 40 -2.74 -1.09 2.05
N GLU A 41 -3.92 -1.49 2.49
CA GLU A 41 -5.11 -0.66 2.55
C GLU A 41 -5.61 -0.69 3.99
N ALA A 42 -5.82 0.49 4.56
CA ALA A 42 -6.33 0.68 5.91
C ALA A 42 -7.55 1.57 5.84
N CYS A 43 -8.65 1.11 6.42
CA CYS A 43 -9.90 1.84 6.51
C CYS A 43 -10.28 1.94 7.99
N ALA A 44 -10.75 3.10 8.43
CA ALA A 44 -11.40 3.20 9.72
C ALA A 44 -12.66 2.33 9.70
N ALA A 45 -12.74 1.34 10.59
CA ALA A 45 -13.96 0.57 10.76
C ALA A 45 -14.97 1.44 11.51
N MET A 46 -16.01 1.90 10.82
CA MET A 46 -17.20 2.49 11.46
C MET A 46 -18.25 1.39 11.62
N GLU A 47 -18.77 1.23 12.84
CA GLU A 47 -19.93 0.37 13.09
C GLU A 47 -21.16 1.03 12.44
N PRO A 48 -21.96 0.32 11.64
CA PRO A 48 -23.14 0.92 11.02
C PRO A 48 -24.09 1.37 12.12
N VAL A 49 -24.38 2.67 12.17
CA VAL A 49 -25.46 3.21 12.99
C VAL A 49 -26.76 2.78 12.32
N GLU A 50 -27.50 1.86 12.94
CA GLU A 50 -28.86 1.51 12.51
C GLU A 50 -29.71 2.78 12.61
N MET A 51 -30.00 3.41 11.47
CA MET A 51 -30.96 4.48 11.38
C MET A 51 -32.35 3.85 11.31
N ASP A 52 -33.08 3.87 12.42
CA ASP A 52 -34.51 3.58 12.43
C ASP A 52 -35.22 4.64 11.55
N GLU A 53 -35.66 4.26 10.35
CA GLU A 53 -36.68 4.98 9.59
C GLU A 53 -38.05 4.70 10.24
N PRO A 54 -38.88 5.72 10.52
CA PRO A 54 -39.61 6.38 9.43
C PRO A 54 -39.99 7.87 9.64
N ASP A 55 -39.90 8.69 8.58
CA ASP A 55 -41.06 9.44 8.07
C ASP A 55 -40.79 9.89 6.62
N ASP A 56 -41.46 9.20 5.70
CA ASP A 56 -41.35 9.22 4.24
C ASP A 56 -42.10 10.41 3.62
N ASP A 57 -41.69 11.65 3.94
CA ASP A 57 -42.19 12.86 3.24
C ASP A 57 -41.33 14.13 3.49
N ARG A 58 -40.10 14.00 3.98
CA ARG A 58 -39.14 15.10 3.93
C ARG A 58 -38.38 15.03 2.61
N ASP A 59 -38.21 16.18 1.96
CA ASP A 59 -37.43 16.34 0.74
C ASP A 59 -35.92 16.18 1.07
N HIS A 60 -35.52 14.96 1.44
CA HIS A 60 -34.20 14.60 1.95
C HIS A 60 -33.10 14.94 0.95
N LEU A 61 -33.44 15.01 -0.34
CA LEU A 61 -32.50 15.36 -1.40
C LEU A 61 -31.96 16.80 -1.22
N LEU A 62 -32.82 17.75 -0.83
CA LEU A 62 -32.40 19.14 -0.62
C LEU A 62 -31.54 19.28 0.65
N GLU A 63 -31.91 18.59 1.73
CA GLU A 63 -31.13 18.62 2.97
C GLU A 63 -29.77 17.90 2.81
N VAL A 64 -29.74 16.76 2.11
CA VAL A 64 -28.48 16.08 1.75
C VAL A 64 -27.63 16.98 0.87
N GLN A 65 -28.22 17.67 -0.10
CA GLN A 65 -27.49 18.58 -0.99
C GLN A 65 -26.91 19.79 -0.24
N GLU A 66 -27.67 20.41 0.68
CA GLU A 66 -27.15 21.48 1.54
C GLU A 66 -26.03 21.00 2.49
N ILE A 67 -26.12 19.77 2.99
CA ILE A 67 -25.05 19.17 3.82
C ILE A 67 -23.80 18.90 2.98
N LEU A 68 -23.94 18.37 1.76
CA LEU A 68 -22.84 18.11 0.84
C LEU A 68 -22.15 19.42 0.40
N GLU A 69 -22.92 20.44 0.06
CA GLU A 69 -22.39 21.76 -0.33
C GLU A 69 -21.63 22.45 0.82
N ARG A 70 -22.03 22.22 2.08
CA ARG A 70 -21.32 22.74 3.26
C ARG A 70 -20.04 21.98 3.62
N LEU A 71 -19.90 20.73 3.20
CA LEU A 71 -18.72 19.89 3.46
C LEU A 71 -17.60 20.12 2.44
N ASP A 72 -17.94 20.60 1.25
CA ASP A 72 -17.01 20.76 0.13
C ASP A 72 -15.97 21.89 0.34
N ASP A 73 -16.27 22.90 1.17
CA ASP A 73 -15.44 24.11 1.26
C ASP A 73 -14.33 24.10 2.34
N GLU A 74 -14.42 23.28 3.40
CA GLU A 74 -13.42 23.32 4.49
C GLU A 74 -12.90 21.96 4.99
N ALA A 75 -13.47 20.82 4.57
CA ALA A 75 -13.25 19.53 5.26
C ALA A 75 -12.58 18.41 4.42
N THR A 76 -12.60 18.51 3.09
CA THR A 76 -12.28 17.37 2.21
C THR A 76 -10.79 16.94 2.24
N GLU A 77 -9.86 17.87 2.48
CA GLU A 77 -8.43 17.54 2.54
C GLU A 77 -7.98 16.99 3.91
N ALA A 78 -8.68 17.30 5.00
CA ALA A 78 -8.29 16.89 6.35
C ALA A 78 -8.99 15.61 6.84
N ILE A 79 -10.21 15.34 6.39
CA ILE A 79 -10.97 14.14 6.83
C ILE A 79 -10.59 12.88 6.04
N SER A 80 -10.05 13.03 4.82
CA SER A 80 -9.81 11.89 3.93
C SER A 80 -8.59 11.04 4.30
N ASP A 81 -7.53 11.64 4.85
CA ASP A 81 -6.28 10.91 5.18
C ASP A 81 -6.41 10.09 6.49
N ASP A 82 -7.37 10.44 7.36
CA ASP A 82 -7.63 9.72 8.62
C ASP A 82 -8.64 8.55 8.47
N VAL A 83 -9.43 8.53 7.40
CA VAL A 83 -10.48 7.52 7.18
C VAL A 83 -10.05 6.40 6.22
N TYR A 84 -9.20 6.70 5.23
CA TYR A 84 -8.77 5.73 4.22
C TYR A 84 -7.33 5.95 3.76
N GLN A 85 -6.47 4.93 3.93
CA GLN A 85 -5.07 4.99 3.52
C GLN A 85 -4.70 3.81 2.62
N LYS A 86 -4.06 4.11 1.49
CA LYS A 86 -3.51 3.12 0.57
C LYS A 86 -2.02 3.35 0.36
N ARG A 87 -1.21 2.35 0.69
CA ARG A 87 0.25 2.38 0.52
C ARG A 87 0.69 1.25 -0.42
N ARG A 88 1.69 1.54 -1.26
CA ARG A 88 2.31 0.58 -2.17
C ARG A 88 3.80 0.52 -1.86
N TYR A 89 4.32 -0.70 -1.74
CA TYR A 89 5.73 -0.97 -1.50
C TYR A 89 6.27 -1.98 -2.50
N ASP A 90 7.52 -1.80 -2.91
CA ASP A 90 8.28 -2.71 -3.75
C ASP A 90 9.31 -3.44 -2.89
N LEU A 91 9.28 -4.77 -2.90
CA LEU A 91 10.16 -5.62 -2.09
C LEU A 91 10.90 -6.63 -2.96
N CYS A 92 12.17 -6.89 -2.64
CA CYS A 92 12.89 -8.05 -3.16
C CYS A 92 12.35 -9.34 -2.53
N ALA A 93 12.67 -10.49 -3.12
CA ALA A 93 12.22 -11.80 -2.64
C ALA A 93 12.53 -12.05 -1.14
N GLU A 94 13.72 -11.68 -0.68
CA GLU A 94 14.11 -11.83 0.73
C GLU A 94 13.26 -10.98 1.68
N CYS A 95 13.05 -9.71 1.32
CA CYS A 95 12.28 -8.78 2.15
C CYS A 95 10.79 -9.13 2.14
N TYR A 96 10.28 -9.64 1.01
CA TYR A 96 8.93 -10.18 0.92
C TYR A 96 8.73 -11.40 1.82
N GLN A 97 9.67 -12.35 1.84
CA GLN A 97 9.60 -13.53 2.73
C GLN A 97 9.54 -13.12 4.20
N GLN A 98 10.32 -12.10 4.58
CA GLN A 98 10.28 -11.57 5.94
C GLN A 98 8.97 -10.84 6.24
N PHE A 99 8.46 -10.02 5.31
CA PHE A 99 7.16 -9.37 5.45
C PHE A 99 6.04 -10.40 5.61
N ARG A 100 6.06 -11.49 4.83
CA ARG A 100 5.05 -12.55 4.88
C ARG A 100 5.01 -13.30 6.21
N ARG A 101 6.15 -13.37 6.92
CA ARG A 101 6.26 -14.01 8.25
C ARG A 101 5.82 -13.08 9.39
N ASN A 102 6.02 -11.77 9.23
CA ASN A 102 5.68 -10.78 10.25
C ASN A 102 5.11 -9.50 9.61
N PRO A 103 3.90 -9.56 9.04
CA PRO A 103 3.31 -8.43 8.31
C PRO A 103 2.96 -7.26 9.22
N LEU A 104 2.74 -7.51 10.52
CA LEU A 104 2.44 -6.50 11.54
C LEU A 104 3.67 -6.04 12.33
N GLY A 105 4.87 -6.53 11.98
CA GLY A 105 6.12 -6.11 12.63
C GLY A 105 6.19 -6.39 14.13
N ARG A 106 5.42 -7.37 14.66
CA ARG A 106 5.42 -7.70 16.09
C ARG A 106 6.83 -8.07 16.52
N GLU A 107 7.36 -7.37 17.54
CA GLU A 107 8.63 -7.75 18.15
C GLU A 107 8.45 -9.11 18.81
N VAL A 108 9.24 -10.10 18.37
CA VAL A 108 9.32 -11.37 19.08
C VAL A 108 10.19 -11.07 20.31
N PRO A 109 9.66 -11.15 21.53
CA PRO A 109 10.48 -10.90 22.72
C PRO A 109 11.65 -11.87 22.67
N ALA A 110 12.86 -11.33 22.62
CA ALA A 110 14.06 -12.14 22.72
C ALA A 110 13.96 -12.90 24.04
N GLN A 111 13.87 -14.23 23.97
CA GLN A 111 14.09 -15.06 25.14
C GLN A 111 15.54 -14.82 25.55
N LEU A 112 15.74 -13.86 26.45
CA LEU A 112 17.00 -13.63 27.13
C LEU A 112 17.27 -14.90 27.93
N GLY A 113 18.03 -15.81 27.32
CA GLY A 113 18.56 -16.99 27.98
C GLY A 113 19.53 -16.52 29.05
N PHE A 114 19.03 -16.36 30.27
CA PHE A 114 19.89 -16.15 31.42
C PHE A 114 20.75 -17.41 31.58
N SER A 115 22.03 -17.31 31.21
CA SER A 115 23.03 -18.30 31.59
C SER A 115 23.12 -18.29 33.11
N SER A 116 22.69 -19.38 33.76
CA SER A 116 22.94 -19.59 35.18
C SER A 116 24.45 -19.73 35.39
N ASN A 117 25.01 -18.94 36.29
CA ASN A 117 26.40 -19.01 36.73
C ASN A 117 26.42 -19.13 38.25
#